data_AF-A0A238WLT0-F1
#
_entry.id   AF-A0A238WLT0-F1
#
_cell.length_a   1.000
_cell.length_b   1.000
_cell.length_c   1.000
_cell.angle_alpha   90.00
_cell.angle_beta   90.00
_cell.angle_gamma   90.00
#
_symmetry.space_group_name_H-M   'P 1'
#
loop_
_entity.id
_entity.type
_entity.pdbx_description
1 polymer ?
#
loop_
_entity_poly.entity_id
_entity_poly.type
_entity_poly.pdbx_seq_one_letter_code
_entity_poly.pdbx_strand_id
1 'polypeptide(L)'
;MYIADHTWPELGEYVATESVAVVPLGSTEQHGPHLPLATDHLIAEALAREAADRTGYLCTPTINIGVSPHHRQFHGTMWVDAPAFREYVESFTRNLAYHGIDRVVYVNAHGGNVAHLQEVGRRLHEDGAVYAIEWMWNESIPDLVDDLFEQNGPHAGPKETAMITHIAPELVNGDEFEAARDGGLVDVDASDAYVHGARTFYDAIDNSPNGAFGDPTDVTPEKAERLFEAAVDQLVELLEWLDAQPITDLMPAAHVDPQPGSER
;
A
#
# COMPACT_ATOMS: atom_id res chain seq x y z
N MET A 1 -17.06 -5.93 -0.84
CA MET A 1 -17.98 -5.64 0.31
C MET A 1 -17.30 -4.69 1.31
N TYR A 2 -17.67 -3.40 1.37
CA TYR A 2 -17.09 -2.46 2.35
C TYR A 2 -17.77 -2.55 3.73
N ILE A 3 -17.04 -3.06 4.73
CA ILE A 3 -17.61 -3.48 6.02
C ILE A 3 -18.40 -2.39 6.76
N ALA A 4 -18.02 -1.12 6.64
CA ALA A 4 -18.65 -0.04 7.39
C ALA A 4 -20.06 0.33 6.89
N ASP A 5 -20.42 -0.12 5.69
CA ASP A 5 -21.76 0.07 5.11
C ASP A 5 -22.73 -1.07 5.48
N HIS A 6 -22.24 -2.10 6.19
CA HIS A 6 -23.00 -3.29 6.54
C HIS A 6 -23.29 -3.41 8.03
N THR A 7 -24.33 -4.17 8.33
CA THR A 7 -24.72 -4.57 9.68
C THR A 7 -23.99 -5.85 10.08
N TRP A 8 -23.76 -6.03 11.39
CA TRP A 8 -23.05 -7.21 11.88
C TRP A 8 -23.68 -8.58 11.48
N PRO A 9 -25.01 -8.74 11.29
CA PRO A 9 -25.57 -10.00 10.81
C PRO A 9 -25.21 -10.32 9.36
N GLU A 10 -25.12 -9.31 8.48
CA GLU A 10 -24.69 -9.49 7.07
C GLU A 10 -23.24 -10.01 7.01
N LEU A 11 -22.39 -9.58 7.94
CA LEU A 11 -21.04 -10.13 8.08
C LEU A 11 -21.04 -11.60 8.51
N GLY A 12 -22.05 -12.02 9.28
CA GLY A 12 -22.24 -13.43 9.64
C GLY A 12 -22.50 -14.32 8.42
N GLU A 13 -23.14 -13.78 7.39
CA GLU A 13 -23.34 -14.49 6.11
C GLU A 13 -22.04 -14.58 5.31
N TYR A 14 -21.24 -13.51 5.29
CA TYR A 14 -19.93 -13.50 4.64
C TYR A 14 -18.99 -14.55 5.24
N VAL A 15 -18.77 -14.50 6.56
CA VAL A 15 -17.79 -15.38 7.23
C VAL A 15 -18.24 -16.85 7.29
N ALA A 16 -19.47 -17.16 6.86
CA ALA A 16 -19.94 -18.53 6.70
C ALA A 16 -19.40 -19.21 5.44
N THR A 17 -18.98 -18.44 4.44
CA THR A 17 -18.49 -18.95 3.14
C THR A 17 -17.12 -18.42 2.74
N GLU A 18 -16.75 -17.23 3.21
CA GLU A 18 -15.55 -16.50 2.83
C GLU A 18 -14.71 -16.12 4.06
N SER A 19 -13.40 -15.95 3.88
CA SER A 19 -12.50 -15.58 4.99
C SER A 19 -11.33 -14.68 4.58
N VAL A 20 -11.41 -14.09 3.38
CA VAL A 20 -10.45 -13.09 2.88
C VAL A 20 -10.87 -11.68 3.31
N ALA A 21 -9.91 -10.83 3.64
CA ALA A 21 -10.16 -9.40 3.76
C ALA A 21 -9.03 -8.56 3.14
N VAL A 22 -9.40 -7.43 2.54
CA VAL A 22 -8.49 -6.35 2.18
C VAL A 22 -8.53 -5.25 3.23
N VAL A 23 -7.34 -4.81 3.63
CA VAL A 23 -7.16 -3.71 4.57
C VAL A 23 -6.43 -2.60 3.83
N PRO A 24 -7.11 -1.51 3.44
CA PRO A 24 -6.43 -0.37 2.82
C PRO A 24 -5.64 0.43 3.86
N LEU A 25 -4.36 0.67 3.58
CA LEU A 25 -3.50 1.52 4.41
C LEU A 25 -2.61 2.42 3.55
N GLY A 26 -2.48 3.67 3.95
CA GLY A 26 -1.57 4.63 3.33
C GLY A 26 -0.91 5.51 4.38
N SER A 27 -0.89 6.80 4.10
CA SER A 27 -0.33 7.84 4.96
C SER A 27 -1.04 9.16 4.73
N THR A 28 -0.77 10.13 5.60
CA THR A 28 -1.16 11.53 5.42
C THR A 28 0.12 12.36 5.41
N GLU A 29 0.66 12.63 4.22
CA GLU A 29 2.00 13.19 4.05
C GLU A 29 2.13 14.05 2.80
N GLN A 30 3.11 14.95 2.82
CA GLN A 30 3.42 15.85 1.71
C GLN A 30 3.53 15.08 0.38
N HIS A 31 3.02 15.63 -0.71
CA HIS A 31 3.18 15.06 -2.05
C HIS A 31 3.48 16.18 -3.06
N GLY A 32 4.53 16.95 -2.80
CA GLY A 32 4.85 18.10 -3.63
C GLY A 32 3.79 19.21 -3.55
N PRO A 33 3.90 20.23 -4.43
CA PRO A 33 2.96 21.34 -4.46
C PRO A 33 1.63 21.02 -5.16
N HIS A 34 1.54 19.92 -5.91
CA HIS A 34 0.43 19.62 -6.83
C HIS A 34 -0.55 18.56 -6.33
N LEU A 35 -0.20 17.74 -5.35
CA LEU A 35 -1.06 16.67 -4.83
C LEU A 35 -1.51 16.89 -3.38
N PRO A 36 -2.66 16.31 -2.98
CA PRO A 36 -3.13 16.40 -1.61
C PRO A 36 -2.27 15.58 -0.65
N LEU A 37 -2.27 15.97 0.64
CA LEU A 37 -1.64 15.17 1.71
C LEU A 37 -2.23 13.76 1.84
N ALA A 38 -3.41 13.54 1.26
CA ALA A 38 -4.17 12.30 1.34
C ALA A 38 -3.78 11.25 0.28
N THR A 39 -2.81 11.56 -0.59
CA THR A 39 -2.47 10.77 -1.79
C THR A 39 -2.43 9.26 -1.51
N ASP A 40 -1.59 8.81 -0.58
CA ASP A 40 -1.42 7.38 -0.31
C ASP A 40 -2.71 6.70 0.14
N HIS A 41 -3.41 7.26 1.13
CA HIS A 41 -4.60 6.60 1.65
C HIS A 41 -5.79 6.67 0.69
N LEU A 42 -5.85 7.67 -0.19
CA LEU A 42 -6.81 7.70 -1.30
C LEU A 42 -6.52 6.61 -2.33
N ILE A 43 -5.25 6.39 -2.68
CA ILE A 43 -4.83 5.32 -3.61
C ILE A 43 -5.18 3.95 -3.03
N ALA A 44 -4.74 3.68 -1.80
CA ALA A 44 -4.99 2.42 -1.12
C ALA A 44 -6.50 2.13 -0.98
N GLU A 45 -7.28 3.13 -0.57
CA GLU A 45 -8.73 3.00 -0.43
C GLU A 45 -9.41 2.70 -1.77
N ALA A 46 -9.10 3.47 -2.82
CA ALA A 46 -9.74 3.32 -4.12
C ALA A 46 -9.46 1.93 -4.72
N LEU A 47 -8.21 1.47 -4.66
CA LEU A 47 -7.83 0.13 -5.14
C LEU A 47 -8.53 -0.99 -4.35
N ALA A 48 -8.54 -0.90 -3.02
CA ALA A 48 -9.15 -1.91 -2.17
C ALA A 48 -10.68 -1.97 -2.35
N ARG A 49 -11.34 -0.82 -2.49
CA ARG A 49 -12.79 -0.75 -2.70
C ARG A 49 -13.17 -1.31 -4.07
N GLU A 50 -12.46 -0.92 -5.13
CA GLU A 50 -12.73 -1.44 -6.47
C GLU A 50 -12.52 -2.95 -6.53
N ALA A 51 -11.40 -3.46 -5.98
CA ALA A 51 -11.17 -4.91 -5.92
C ALA A 51 -12.25 -5.64 -5.11
N ALA A 52 -12.69 -5.06 -3.99
CA ALA A 52 -13.76 -5.61 -3.15
C ALA A 52 -15.13 -5.59 -3.83
N ASP A 53 -15.38 -4.65 -4.73
CA ASP A 53 -16.60 -4.58 -5.54
C ASP A 53 -16.57 -5.61 -6.68
N ARG A 54 -15.40 -5.86 -7.30
CA ARG A 54 -15.21 -6.90 -8.33
C ARG A 54 -15.30 -8.32 -7.79
N THR A 55 -14.73 -8.55 -6.60
CA THR A 55 -14.59 -9.91 -6.02
C THR A 55 -15.66 -10.26 -5.00
N GLY A 56 -16.27 -9.26 -4.35
CA GLY A 56 -17.16 -9.47 -3.21
C GLY A 56 -16.44 -9.63 -1.87
N TYR A 57 -15.11 -9.72 -1.83
CA TYR A 57 -14.36 -9.87 -0.58
C TYR A 57 -14.53 -8.67 0.37
N LEU A 58 -14.27 -8.89 1.66
CA LEU A 58 -14.44 -7.89 2.70
C LEU A 58 -13.35 -6.80 2.59
N CYS A 59 -13.76 -5.53 2.56
CA CYS A 59 -12.87 -4.37 2.66
C CYS A 59 -13.10 -3.67 3.99
N THR A 60 -12.03 -3.43 4.74
CA THR A 60 -12.11 -2.69 6.01
C THR A 60 -12.07 -1.17 5.79
N PRO A 61 -12.36 -0.34 6.81
CA PRO A 61 -12.04 1.08 6.76
C PRO A 61 -10.54 1.30 6.57
N THR A 62 -10.20 2.41 5.92
CA THR A 62 -8.82 2.79 5.62
C THR A 62 -8.06 3.26 6.85
N ILE A 63 -6.79 2.84 6.95
CA ILE A 63 -5.84 3.36 7.93
C ILE A 63 -5.07 4.52 7.27
N ASN A 64 -5.43 5.74 7.66
CA ASN A 64 -5.02 6.96 6.95
C ASN A 64 -3.69 7.57 7.43
N ILE A 65 -3.13 7.08 8.55
CA ILE A 65 -1.86 7.58 9.12
C ILE A 65 -0.90 6.42 9.24
N GLY A 66 0.21 6.49 8.50
CA GLY A 66 1.27 5.49 8.48
C GLY A 66 2.55 5.96 9.17
N VAL A 67 3.65 5.29 8.82
CA VAL A 67 4.98 5.61 9.34
C VAL A 67 5.67 6.60 8.39
N SER A 68 5.48 7.90 8.62
CA SER A 68 6.00 8.98 7.78
C SER A 68 6.95 10.00 8.47
N PRO A 69 7.84 9.61 9.40
CA PRO A 69 8.75 10.58 10.03
C PRO A 69 9.77 11.18 9.05
N HIS A 70 10.00 10.55 7.89
CA HIS A 70 10.92 11.03 6.85
C HIS A 70 10.35 12.22 6.04
N HIS A 71 9.06 12.52 6.18
CA HIS A 71 8.41 13.71 5.60
C HIS A 71 8.10 14.80 6.66
N ARG A 72 8.66 14.69 7.87
CA ARG A 72 8.32 15.55 9.04
C ARG A 72 8.59 17.05 8.85
N GLN A 73 9.47 17.43 7.92
CA GLN A 73 9.81 18.84 7.66
C GLN A 73 8.73 19.57 6.87
N PHE A 74 7.82 18.84 6.24
CA PHE A 74 6.77 19.40 5.40
C PHE A 74 5.49 19.58 6.20
N HIS A 75 4.82 20.73 6.00
CA HIS A 75 3.65 21.08 6.80
C HIS A 75 2.47 20.13 6.55
N GLY A 76 1.85 19.70 7.64
CA GLY A 76 0.65 18.86 7.61
C GLY A 76 0.92 17.36 7.58
N THR A 77 2.16 16.91 7.33
CA THR A 77 2.54 15.50 7.47
C THR A 77 2.19 15.01 8.87
N MET A 78 1.41 13.92 8.93
CA MET A 78 1.06 13.21 10.16
C MET A 78 1.73 11.84 10.12
N TRP A 79 2.32 11.42 11.24
CA TRP A 79 2.91 10.10 11.35
C TRP A 79 2.66 9.50 12.72
N VAL A 80 2.74 8.17 12.76
CA VAL A 80 2.82 7.40 14.00
C VAL A 80 4.20 6.76 14.12
N ASP A 81 4.68 6.58 15.36
CA ASP A 81 5.92 5.86 15.61
C ASP A 81 5.79 4.39 15.18
N ALA A 82 6.82 3.86 14.52
CA ALA A 82 6.80 2.51 13.97
C ALA A 82 6.38 1.39 14.95
N PRO A 83 6.80 1.37 16.23
CA PRO A 83 6.29 0.41 17.20
C PRO A 83 4.77 0.48 17.39
N ALA A 84 4.22 1.68 17.55
CA ALA A 84 2.79 1.88 17.75
C ALA A 84 1.98 1.53 16.49
N PHE A 85 2.50 1.83 15.29
CA PHE A 85 1.90 1.38 14.04
C PHE A 85 1.78 -0.14 13.97
N ARG A 86 2.88 -0.86 14.24
CA ARG A 86 2.89 -2.33 14.21
C ARG A 86 1.94 -2.92 15.25
N GLU A 87 1.95 -2.41 16.48
CA GLU A 87 1.02 -2.85 17.53
C GLU A 87 -0.44 -2.64 17.13
N TYR A 88 -0.76 -1.48 16.54
CA TYR A 88 -2.10 -1.18 16.07
C TYR A 88 -2.54 -2.11 14.93
N VAL A 89 -1.74 -2.25 13.86
CA VAL A 89 -2.07 -3.10 12.71
C VAL A 89 -2.14 -4.57 13.12
N GLU A 90 -1.25 -5.04 14.00
CA GLU A 90 -1.30 -6.40 14.52
C GLU A 90 -2.59 -6.63 15.35
N SER A 91 -2.90 -5.73 16.28
CA SER A 91 -4.12 -5.80 17.09
C SER A 91 -5.38 -5.72 16.22
N PHE A 92 -5.37 -4.87 15.20
CA PHE A 92 -6.45 -4.75 14.22
C PHE A 92 -6.63 -6.08 13.49
N THR A 93 -5.57 -6.64 12.92
CA THR A 93 -5.69 -7.87 12.10
C THR A 93 -6.12 -9.08 12.94
N ARG A 94 -5.72 -9.16 14.22
CA ARG A 94 -6.22 -10.18 15.15
C ARG A 94 -7.72 -10.05 15.44
N ASN A 95 -8.29 -8.84 15.34
CA ASN A 95 -9.74 -8.67 15.46
C ASN A 95 -10.48 -9.30 14.26
N LEU A 96 -9.90 -9.23 13.06
CA LEU A 96 -10.47 -9.85 11.87
C LEU A 96 -10.41 -11.37 12.02
N ALA A 97 -9.27 -11.89 12.50
CA ALA A 97 -9.10 -13.31 12.83
C ALA A 97 -10.12 -13.80 13.86
N TYR A 98 -10.41 -13.01 14.90
CA TYR A 98 -11.45 -13.34 15.85
C TYR A 98 -12.83 -13.51 15.21
N HIS A 99 -13.12 -12.77 14.13
CA HIS A 99 -14.37 -12.85 13.39
C HIS A 99 -14.40 -13.88 12.25
N GLY A 100 -13.34 -14.68 12.07
CA GLY A 100 -13.28 -15.76 11.08
C GLY A 100 -12.51 -15.42 9.80
N ILE A 101 -11.87 -14.25 9.72
CA ILE A 101 -10.98 -13.90 8.61
C ILE A 101 -9.60 -14.54 8.84
N ASP A 102 -9.15 -15.41 7.96
CA ASP A 102 -7.87 -16.12 8.10
C ASP A 102 -6.84 -15.72 7.02
N ARG A 103 -7.25 -14.89 6.04
CA ARG A 103 -6.43 -14.36 4.95
C ARG A 103 -6.59 -12.85 4.85
N VAL A 104 -5.49 -12.12 4.87
CA VAL A 104 -5.49 -10.65 4.79
C VAL A 104 -4.48 -10.16 3.76
N VAL A 105 -4.92 -9.22 2.92
CA VAL A 105 -4.03 -8.42 2.07
C VAL A 105 -4.03 -6.99 2.59
N TYR A 106 -2.87 -6.51 3.03
CA TYR A 106 -2.65 -5.10 3.31
C TYR A 106 -2.44 -4.38 1.97
N VAL A 107 -3.46 -3.68 1.50
CA VAL A 107 -3.40 -2.88 0.26
C VAL A 107 -2.70 -1.57 0.61
N ASN A 108 -1.41 -1.51 0.30
CA ASN A 108 -0.52 -0.43 0.70
C ASN A 108 -0.21 0.51 -0.48
N ALA A 109 -0.14 1.79 -0.17
CA ALA A 109 0.32 2.82 -1.10
C ALA A 109 1.36 3.76 -0.50
N HIS A 110 1.96 3.40 0.64
CA HIS A 110 3.02 4.17 1.28
C HIS A 110 4.27 3.32 1.49
N GLY A 111 5.40 3.73 0.90
CA GLY A 111 6.68 3.03 1.05
C GLY A 111 7.16 2.91 2.50
N GLY A 112 6.84 3.90 3.35
CA GLY A 112 7.22 3.88 4.78
C GLY A 112 6.56 2.77 5.59
N ASN A 113 5.44 2.21 5.12
CA ASN A 113 4.72 1.14 5.82
C ASN A 113 5.25 -0.27 5.51
N VAL A 114 5.88 -0.47 4.35
CA VAL A 114 6.21 -1.80 3.77
C VAL A 114 6.89 -2.73 4.78
N ALA A 115 8.03 -2.32 5.32
CA ALA A 115 8.80 -3.15 6.25
C ALA A 115 8.03 -3.48 7.53
N HIS A 116 7.14 -2.58 7.97
CA HIS A 116 6.34 -2.76 9.18
C HIS A 116 5.16 -3.70 8.95
N LEU A 117 4.50 -3.62 7.81
CA LEU A 117 3.42 -4.53 7.42
C LEU A 117 3.95 -5.96 7.21
N GLN A 118 5.11 -6.10 6.56
CA GLN A 118 5.79 -7.39 6.40
C GLN A 118 6.18 -8.01 7.77
N GLU A 119 6.66 -7.19 8.70
CA GLU A 119 6.96 -7.64 10.07
C GLU A 119 5.70 -8.10 10.82
N VAL A 120 4.60 -7.35 10.72
CA VAL A 120 3.31 -7.73 11.33
C VAL A 120 2.79 -9.03 10.73
N GLY A 121 2.78 -9.15 9.39
CA GLY A 121 2.39 -10.38 8.69
C GLY A 121 3.21 -11.60 9.15
N ARG A 122 4.53 -11.43 9.30
CA ARG A 122 5.41 -12.49 9.82
C ARG A 122 5.03 -12.94 11.23
N ARG A 123 4.81 -12.00 12.16
CA ARG A 123 4.43 -12.31 13.55
C ARG A 123 3.10 -13.05 13.63
N LEU A 124 2.10 -12.58 12.87
CA LEU A 124 0.78 -13.20 12.81
C LEU A 124 0.83 -14.62 12.24
N HIS A 125 1.66 -14.84 11.22
CA HIS A 125 1.91 -16.15 10.64
C HIS A 125 2.62 -17.08 11.64
N GLU A 126 3.68 -16.62 12.32
CA GLU A 126 4.39 -17.40 13.35
C GLU A 126 3.48 -17.83 14.51
N ASP A 127 2.52 -16.99 14.88
CA ASP A 127 1.52 -17.29 15.90
C ASP A 127 0.38 -18.20 15.41
N GLY A 128 0.34 -18.50 14.10
CA GLY A 128 -0.76 -19.25 13.48
C GLY A 128 -2.10 -18.53 13.55
N ALA A 129 -2.10 -17.20 13.64
CA ALA A 129 -3.31 -16.41 13.82
C ALA A 129 -4.04 -16.12 12.50
N VAL A 130 -3.30 -15.69 11.47
CA VAL A 130 -3.82 -15.26 10.17
C VAL A 130 -2.67 -15.25 9.16
N TYR A 131 -2.95 -15.57 7.90
CA TYR A 131 -2.02 -15.34 6.80
C TYR A 131 -2.22 -13.92 6.26
N ALA A 132 -1.35 -13.00 6.67
CA ALA A 132 -1.43 -11.59 6.28
C ALA A 132 -0.20 -11.18 5.46
N ILE A 133 -0.41 -10.63 4.27
CA ILE A 133 0.65 -10.22 3.35
C ILE A 133 0.50 -8.75 2.98
N GLU A 134 1.64 -8.10 2.76
CA GLU A 134 1.71 -6.74 2.24
C GLU A 134 1.69 -6.77 0.71
N TRP A 135 0.94 -5.84 0.12
CA TRP A 135 0.86 -5.65 -1.32
C TRP A 135 0.99 -4.16 -1.64
N MET A 136 2.02 -3.80 -2.40
CA MET A 136 2.28 -2.44 -2.85
C MET A 136 1.85 -2.29 -4.32
N TRP A 137 0.92 -1.38 -4.59
CA TRP A 137 0.27 -1.28 -5.91
C TRP A 137 1.25 -1.13 -7.07
N ASN A 138 2.27 -0.26 -6.95
CA ASN A 138 3.20 0.02 -8.04
C ASN A 138 4.22 -1.12 -8.24
N GLU A 139 4.50 -1.92 -7.21
CA GLU A 139 5.36 -3.11 -7.33
C GLU A 139 4.64 -4.27 -8.04
N SER A 140 3.31 -4.22 -8.15
CA SER A 140 2.52 -5.19 -8.91
C SER A 140 2.57 -4.96 -10.43
N ILE A 141 2.93 -3.76 -10.87
CA ILE A 141 2.92 -3.33 -12.27
C ILE A 141 4.20 -2.55 -12.67
N PRO A 142 5.41 -3.03 -12.31
CA PRO A 142 6.64 -2.25 -12.46
C PRO A 142 6.93 -1.89 -13.93
N ASP A 143 6.82 -2.87 -14.83
CA ASP A 143 7.07 -2.67 -16.27
C ASP A 143 6.11 -1.62 -16.87
N LEU A 144 4.86 -1.60 -16.41
CA LEU A 144 3.88 -0.61 -16.89
C LEU A 144 4.22 0.80 -16.37
N VAL A 145 4.65 0.93 -15.12
CA VAL A 145 5.06 2.23 -14.55
C VAL A 145 6.25 2.78 -15.36
N ASP A 146 7.26 1.96 -15.62
CA ASP A 146 8.46 2.35 -16.36
C ASP A 146 8.15 2.64 -17.84
N ASP A 147 7.25 1.88 -18.47
CA ASP A 147 6.79 2.14 -19.84
C ASP A 147 6.01 3.46 -19.98
N LEU A 148 5.27 3.85 -18.94
CA LEU A 148 4.42 5.06 -18.97
C LEU A 148 5.19 6.34 -18.60
N PHE A 149 6.23 6.22 -17.77
CA PHE A 149 6.92 7.35 -17.17
C PHE A 149 8.43 7.12 -17.09
N GLU A 150 9.18 7.85 -17.90
CA GLU A 150 10.66 7.76 -17.94
C GLU A 150 11.31 8.14 -16.60
N GLN A 151 10.77 9.14 -15.90
CA GLN A 151 11.27 9.63 -14.61
C GLN A 151 10.18 9.52 -13.55
N ASN A 152 9.87 8.28 -13.14
CA ASN A 152 8.72 8.04 -12.27
C ASN A 152 8.92 8.49 -10.81
N GLY A 153 10.14 8.41 -10.30
CA GLY A 153 10.49 8.76 -8.92
C GLY A 153 9.75 7.93 -7.84
N PRO A 154 10.27 7.87 -6.61
CA PRO A 154 9.61 7.13 -5.53
C PRO A 154 8.43 7.85 -4.88
N HIS A 155 8.26 9.17 -5.08
CA HIS A 155 7.36 9.99 -4.25
C HIS A 155 6.90 11.28 -4.94
N ALA A 156 5.60 11.58 -4.89
CA ALA A 156 4.90 12.67 -5.60
C ALA A 156 5.21 12.75 -7.11
N GLY A 157 5.66 11.63 -7.68
CA GLY A 157 6.02 11.52 -9.08
C GLY A 157 4.80 11.32 -9.97
N PRO A 158 5.00 11.13 -11.28
CA PRO A 158 3.92 10.96 -12.24
C PRO A 158 3.01 9.77 -11.94
N LYS A 159 3.52 8.67 -11.35
CA LYS A 159 2.69 7.49 -11.08
C LYS A 159 1.59 7.77 -10.04
N GLU A 160 1.92 8.43 -8.93
CA GLU A 160 0.94 8.83 -7.90
C GLU A 160 0.06 9.97 -8.40
N THR A 161 0.65 10.90 -9.15
CA THR A 161 -0.09 11.98 -9.80
C THR A 161 -1.16 11.44 -10.73
N ALA A 162 -0.82 10.41 -11.53
CA ALA A 162 -1.75 9.73 -12.39
C ALA A 162 -2.86 9.04 -11.59
N MET A 163 -2.52 8.32 -10.51
CA MET A 163 -3.54 7.70 -9.66
C MET A 163 -4.54 8.72 -9.09
N ILE A 164 -4.07 9.84 -8.51
CA ILE A 164 -4.98 10.86 -7.97
C ILE A 164 -5.75 11.60 -9.08
N THR A 165 -5.14 11.79 -10.26
CA THR A 165 -5.85 12.34 -11.43
C THR A 165 -7.04 11.46 -11.83
N HIS A 166 -6.93 10.13 -11.68
CA HIS A 166 -8.05 9.21 -11.92
C HIS A 166 -9.07 9.21 -10.77
N ILE A 167 -8.58 9.13 -9.52
CA ILE A 167 -9.40 8.88 -8.33
C ILE A 167 -10.13 10.14 -7.85
N ALA A 168 -9.44 11.28 -7.80
CA ALA A 168 -9.91 12.53 -7.23
C ALA A 168 -9.31 13.73 -7.98
N PRO A 169 -9.63 13.91 -9.28
CA PRO A 169 -9.04 14.94 -10.13
C PRO A 169 -9.20 16.35 -9.58
N GLU A 170 -10.27 16.61 -8.81
CA GLU A 170 -10.53 17.90 -8.17
C GLU A 170 -9.53 18.29 -7.07
N LEU A 171 -8.76 17.32 -6.57
CA LEU A 171 -7.72 17.54 -5.56
C LEU A 171 -6.34 17.80 -6.19
N VAL A 172 -6.20 17.62 -7.50
CA VAL A 172 -4.94 17.83 -8.22
C VAL A 172 -4.82 19.28 -8.66
N ASN A 173 -3.73 19.94 -8.27
CA ASN A 173 -3.40 21.27 -8.78
C ASN A 173 -2.48 21.15 -10.01
N GLY A 174 -3.09 21.03 -11.18
CA GLY A 174 -2.38 20.87 -12.46
C GLY A 174 -1.45 22.04 -12.81
N ASP A 175 -1.71 23.25 -12.31
CA ASP A 175 -0.88 24.44 -12.56
C ASP A 175 0.49 24.37 -11.84
N GLU A 176 0.67 23.41 -10.92
CA GLU A 176 1.90 23.24 -10.13
C GLU A 176 2.77 22.07 -10.61
N PHE A 177 2.46 21.44 -11.75
CA PHE A 177 3.25 20.30 -12.26
C PHE A 177 4.69 20.69 -12.59
N GLU A 178 4.90 21.82 -13.27
CA GLU A 178 6.25 22.33 -13.53
C GLU A 178 6.96 22.74 -12.25
N ALA A 179 6.26 23.31 -11.27
CA ALA A 179 6.84 23.67 -9.97
C ALA A 179 7.24 22.42 -9.16
N ALA A 180 6.46 21.34 -9.26
CA ALA A 180 6.79 20.03 -8.68
C ALA A 180 8.08 19.46 -9.29
N ARG A 181 8.17 19.44 -10.63
CA ARG A 181 9.35 18.97 -11.37
C ARG A 181 10.59 19.84 -11.10
N ASP A 182 10.50 21.14 -11.34
CA ASP A 182 11.65 22.04 -11.36
C ASP A 182 12.19 22.33 -9.94
N GLY A 183 11.31 22.26 -8.94
CA GLY A 183 11.67 22.41 -7.52
C GLY A 183 11.99 21.11 -6.79
N GLY A 184 11.81 19.96 -7.45
CA GLY A 184 12.00 18.62 -6.89
C GLY A 184 13.26 17.93 -7.38
N LEU A 185 13.35 16.62 -7.15
CA LEU A 185 14.41 15.77 -7.69
C LEU A 185 13.88 14.90 -8.82
N VAL A 186 14.12 15.30 -10.08
CA VAL A 186 13.60 14.60 -11.25
C VAL A 186 14.26 13.23 -11.44
N ASP A 187 15.60 13.21 -11.54
CA ASP A 187 16.38 12.01 -11.81
C ASP A 187 17.05 11.53 -10.52
N VAL A 188 16.43 10.52 -9.90
CA VAL A 188 16.90 9.94 -8.63
C VAL A 188 18.17 9.10 -8.86
N ASP A 189 18.28 8.42 -10.00
CA ASP A 189 19.39 7.54 -10.33
C ASP A 189 20.68 8.32 -10.64
N ALA A 190 20.55 9.52 -11.19
CA ALA A 190 21.67 10.44 -11.41
C ALA A 190 22.06 11.25 -10.16
N SER A 191 21.33 11.10 -9.05
CA SER A 191 21.57 11.83 -7.81
C SER A 191 22.46 11.07 -6.82
N ASP A 192 22.91 11.75 -5.76
CA ASP A 192 23.62 11.11 -4.65
C ASP A 192 22.66 10.38 -3.67
N ALA A 193 21.35 10.28 -3.98
CA ALA A 193 20.36 9.60 -3.13
C ALA A 193 20.72 8.14 -2.85
N TYR A 194 21.39 7.48 -3.81
CA TYR A 194 21.96 6.15 -3.68
C TYR A 194 23.44 6.14 -4.08
N VAL A 195 24.32 5.87 -3.12
CA VAL A 195 25.77 5.79 -3.37
C VAL A 195 26.25 4.37 -3.11
N HIS A 196 26.78 3.72 -4.15
CA HIS A 196 27.30 2.35 -4.09
C HIS A 196 26.32 1.34 -3.47
N GLY A 197 25.02 1.46 -3.79
CA GLY A 197 23.95 0.56 -3.34
C GLY A 197 23.34 0.91 -1.98
N ALA A 198 23.74 2.02 -1.35
CA ALA A 198 23.17 2.47 -0.09
C ALA A 198 22.42 3.79 -0.26
N ARG A 199 21.21 3.87 0.31
CA ARG A 199 20.49 5.14 0.45
C ARG A 199 21.26 6.08 1.38
N THR A 200 21.50 7.31 0.97
CA THR A 200 22.37 8.27 1.68
C THR A 200 21.61 9.36 2.46
N PHE A 201 20.28 9.33 2.42
CA PHE A 201 19.41 10.29 3.09
C PHE A 201 18.40 9.61 4.01
N TYR A 202 17.90 10.39 4.97
CA TYR A 202 16.87 9.94 5.91
C TYR A 202 15.56 10.68 5.72
N ASP A 203 15.63 11.99 5.45
CA ASP A 203 14.46 12.84 5.33
C ASP A 203 14.32 13.34 3.88
N ALA A 204 13.10 13.46 3.37
CA ALA A 204 12.88 13.80 1.97
C ALA A 204 13.45 15.19 1.58
N ILE A 205 13.49 16.11 2.55
CA ILE A 205 14.06 17.46 2.38
C ILE A 205 15.56 17.46 2.06
N ASP A 206 16.27 16.36 2.36
CA ASP A 206 17.70 16.24 2.10
C ASP A 206 18.01 16.22 0.59
N ASN A 207 17.03 15.83 -0.23
CA ASN A 207 17.16 15.73 -1.69
C ASN A 207 16.17 16.60 -2.47
N SER A 208 15.01 16.91 -1.89
CA SER A 208 13.95 17.64 -2.58
C SER A 208 13.38 18.76 -1.72
N PRO A 209 13.62 20.04 -2.05
CA PRO A 209 13.08 21.19 -1.30
C PRO A 209 11.56 21.27 -1.28
N ASN A 210 10.89 20.82 -2.35
CA ASN A 210 9.42 20.78 -2.44
C ASN A 210 8.85 19.39 -2.10
N GLY A 211 9.71 18.39 -1.88
CA GLY A 211 9.35 17.03 -1.50
C GLY A 211 8.94 16.11 -2.66
N ALA A 212 8.91 16.59 -3.90
CA ALA A 212 8.61 15.78 -5.08
C ALA A 212 9.85 15.11 -5.69
N PHE A 213 9.63 13.91 -6.24
CA PHE A 213 10.63 13.12 -6.95
C PHE A 213 10.03 12.59 -8.26
N GLY A 214 10.72 12.79 -9.38
CA GLY A 214 10.22 12.47 -10.73
C GLY A 214 9.61 13.67 -11.47
N ASP A 215 8.98 13.40 -12.61
CA ASP A 215 8.38 14.41 -13.49
C ASP A 215 6.88 14.16 -13.72
N PRO A 216 5.96 14.90 -13.04
CA PRO A 216 4.52 14.72 -13.22
C PRO A 216 3.96 15.35 -14.51
N THR A 217 4.77 16.04 -15.32
CA THR A 217 4.26 16.83 -16.47
C THR A 217 3.75 16.00 -17.64
N ASP A 218 4.07 14.70 -17.69
CA ASP A 218 3.62 13.76 -18.74
C ASP A 218 2.44 12.87 -18.29
N VAL A 219 1.71 13.27 -17.25
CA VAL A 219 0.49 12.60 -16.81
C VAL A 219 -0.69 12.99 -17.71
N THR A 220 -1.42 11.97 -18.18
CA THR A 220 -2.67 12.15 -18.93
C THR A 220 -3.77 11.28 -18.32
N PRO A 221 -5.06 11.62 -18.50
CA PRO A 221 -6.18 10.81 -18.03
C PRO A 221 -6.13 9.35 -18.52
N GLU A 222 -5.68 9.11 -19.75
CA GLU A 222 -5.58 7.76 -20.32
C GLU A 222 -4.48 6.93 -19.64
N LYS A 223 -3.33 7.54 -19.33
CA LYS A 223 -2.27 6.87 -18.55
C LYS A 223 -2.75 6.57 -17.13
N ALA A 224 -3.47 7.52 -16.54
CA ALA A 224 -4.04 7.42 -15.20
C ALA A 224 -5.04 6.28 -15.05
N GLU A 225 -6.03 6.19 -15.95
CA GLU A 225 -7.00 5.09 -15.98
C GLU A 225 -6.31 3.73 -16.21
N ARG A 226 -5.38 3.66 -17.19
CA ARG A 226 -4.63 2.43 -17.49
C ARG A 226 -3.84 1.93 -16.28
N LEU A 227 -3.24 2.84 -15.51
CA LEU A 227 -2.45 2.49 -14.33
C LEU A 227 -3.35 1.95 -13.20
N PHE A 228 -4.47 2.63 -12.94
CA PHE A 228 -5.44 2.22 -11.92
C PHE A 228 -6.02 0.84 -12.23
N GLU A 229 -6.54 0.63 -13.44
CA GLU A 229 -7.12 -0.64 -13.86
C GLU A 229 -6.12 -1.80 -13.77
N ALA A 230 -4.88 -1.58 -14.23
CA ALA A 230 -3.84 -2.61 -14.16
C ALA A 230 -3.49 -3.00 -12.72
N ALA A 231 -3.43 -2.04 -11.80
CA ALA A 231 -3.17 -2.33 -10.38
C ALA A 231 -4.35 -3.05 -9.72
N VAL A 232 -5.59 -2.68 -10.04
CA VAL A 232 -6.79 -3.38 -9.56
C VAL A 232 -6.81 -4.82 -10.06
N ASP A 233 -6.51 -5.06 -11.33
CA ASP A 233 -6.48 -6.40 -11.91
C ASP A 233 -5.46 -7.29 -11.18
N GLN A 234 -4.27 -6.77 -10.88
CA GLN A 234 -3.27 -7.50 -10.08
C GLN A 234 -3.75 -7.81 -8.65
N LEU A 235 -4.46 -6.88 -8.02
CA LEU A 235 -5.02 -7.09 -6.68
C LEU A 235 -6.12 -8.15 -6.71
N VAL A 236 -7.01 -8.12 -7.70
CA VAL A 236 -8.06 -9.15 -7.89
C VAL A 236 -7.44 -10.53 -8.07
N GLU A 237 -6.47 -10.66 -8.97
CA GLU A 237 -5.75 -11.93 -9.20
C GLU A 237 -5.07 -12.45 -7.93
N LEU A 238 -4.46 -11.57 -7.13
CA LEU A 238 -3.87 -11.95 -5.84
C LEU A 238 -4.93 -12.47 -4.86
N LEU A 239 -6.07 -11.80 -4.76
CA LEU A 239 -7.15 -12.18 -3.83
C LEU A 239 -7.77 -13.52 -4.19
N GLU A 240 -8.08 -13.73 -5.48
CA GLU A 240 -8.61 -15.00 -5.97
C GLU A 240 -7.61 -16.15 -5.80
N TRP A 241 -6.32 -15.89 -6.08
CA TRP A 241 -5.26 -16.87 -5.83
C TRP A 241 -5.20 -17.24 -4.35
N LEU A 242 -5.25 -16.25 -3.46
CA LEU A 242 -5.12 -16.43 -2.01
C LEU A 242 -6.29 -17.23 -1.44
N ASP A 243 -7.50 -16.94 -1.89
CA ASP A 243 -8.72 -17.66 -1.52
C ASP A 243 -8.68 -19.13 -1.96
N ALA A 244 -8.16 -19.39 -3.17
CA ALA A 244 -8.05 -20.73 -3.72
C ALA A 244 -7.04 -21.63 -2.96
N GLN A 245 -6.16 -21.08 -2.12
CA GLN A 245 -5.19 -21.89 -1.38
C GLN A 245 -5.82 -22.53 -0.14
N PRO A 246 -5.53 -23.80 0.17
CA PRO A 246 -5.85 -24.37 1.48
C PRO A 246 -5.13 -23.58 2.59
N ILE A 247 -5.84 -23.18 3.65
CA ILE A 247 -5.22 -22.40 4.74
C ILE A 247 -4.04 -23.14 5.40
N THR A 248 -4.08 -24.48 5.41
CA THR A 248 -2.97 -25.31 5.91
C THR A 248 -1.67 -25.14 5.15
N ASP A 249 -1.75 -24.80 3.87
CA ASP A 249 -0.59 -24.66 2.98
C ASP A 249 0.03 -23.26 3.09
N LEU A 250 -0.77 -22.29 3.54
CA LEU A 250 -0.35 -20.93 3.81
C LEU A 250 0.29 -20.76 5.20
N MET A 251 -0.02 -21.65 6.15
CA MET A 251 0.43 -21.56 7.53
C MET A 251 1.79 -22.23 7.79
N PRO A 252 2.50 -21.90 8.89
CA PRO A 252 3.82 -22.43 9.13
C PRO A 252 3.82 -23.96 9.27
N ALA A 253 4.65 -24.63 8.48
CA ALA A 253 5.01 -26.01 8.73
C ALA A 253 5.95 -26.12 9.93
N ALA A 254 5.80 -27.18 10.73
CA ALA A 254 6.63 -27.38 11.94
C ALA A 254 8.12 -27.58 11.60
N HIS A 255 8.42 -28.40 10.59
CA HIS A 255 9.77 -28.62 10.06
C HIS A 255 9.69 -29.24 8.65
N VAL A 256 10.84 -29.47 8.01
CA VAL A 256 10.92 -30.27 6.78
C VAL A 256 10.93 -31.75 7.14
N ASP A 257 10.43 -32.60 6.25
CA ASP A 257 10.50 -34.04 6.45
C ASP A 257 11.92 -34.60 6.21
N PRO A 258 12.33 -35.63 6.97
CA PRO A 258 11.61 -36.23 8.09
C PRO A 258 11.63 -35.32 9.33
N GLN A 259 10.47 -35.14 9.96
CA GLN A 259 10.37 -34.42 11.24
C GLN A 259 11.28 -35.07 12.30
N PRO A 260 11.85 -34.31 13.23
CA PRO A 260 12.61 -34.85 14.35
C PRO A 260 11.70 -35.78 15.17
N GLY A 261 11.87 -37.09 14.98
CA GLY A 261 11.27 -38.07 15.84
C GLY A 261 11.98 -38.07 17.19
N SER A 262 11.25 -37.88 18.29
CA SER A 262 11.73 -38.45 19.55
C SER A 262 11.65 -39.96 19.42
N GLU A 263 12.76 -40.62 19.08
CA GLU A 263 12.90 -42.07 19.26
C GLU A 263 13.05 -42.46 20.75
N ARG A 264 12.61 -41.58 21.67
CA ARG A 264 12.59 -41.78 23.12
C ARG A 264 11.19 -41.56 23.67
#